data_AF-A0A7V5R726-F1
#
_entry.id   AF-A0A7V5R726-F1
#
_cell.length_a   1.000
_cell.length_b   1.000
_cell.length_c   1.000
_cell.angle_alpha   90.00
_cell.angle_beta   90.00
_cell.angle_gamma   90.00
#
_symmetry.space_group_name_H-M   'P 1'
#
loop_
_entity.id
_entity.type
_entity.pdbx_description
1 polymer ?
#
loop_
_entity_poly.entity_id
_entity_poly.type
_entity_poly.pdbx_seq_one_letter_code
_entity_poly.pdbx_strand_id
1 'polypeptide(L)'
;MTEDSMAELALWKDKKNKQIDPTLFSVTAEQMARDIGQEDRGKNKGTQLRRFFDELVRINTRAQREGDNWNLTHPLVHMMLAKAAYAQGRNLVTESFVKLMRDGISQVHDREDLQVLTNFLEAFMGFYKVHGPKK
;
A
#
# COMPACT_ATOMS: atom_id res chain seq x y z
N MET A 1 -12.82 7.92 24.83
CA MET A 1 -12.33 6.99 23.80
C MET A 1 -12.01 7.83 22.60
N THR A 2 -10.76 8.22 22.45
CA THR A 2 -10.29 8.95 21.26
C THR A 2 -10.46 8.02 20.07
N GLU A 3 -11.19 8.46 19.06
CA GLU A 3 -11.11 7.90 17.72
C GLU A 3 -9.63 7.98 17.31
N ASP A 4 -8.89 6.87 17.44
CA ASP A 4 -7.60 6.73 16.78
C ASP A 4 -7.90 6.66 15.28
N SER A 5 -8.07 7.84 14.68
CA SER A 5 -8.13 7.98 13.24
C SER A 5 -6.77 7.53 12.71
N MET A 6 -6.73 6.33 12.12
CA MET A 6 -5.61 5.88 11.32
C MET A 6 -5.14 7.02 10.42
N ALA A 7 -3.85 7.35 10.48
CA ALA A 7 -3.27 8.39 9.64
C ALA A 7 -3.66 8.14 8.17
N GLU A 8 -4.14 9.18 7.48
CA GLU A 8 -4.43 9.07 6.05
C GLU A 8 -3.12 9.05 5.26
N LEU A 9 -3.00 8.10 4.33
CA LEU A 9 -1.82 8.01 3.47
C LEU A 9 -1.85 9.15 2.45
N ALA A 10 -0.80 9.97 2.43
CA ALA A 10 -0.55 10.95 1.38
C ALA A 10 0.77 10.62 0.67
N LEU A 11 0.73 10.35 -0.64
CA LEU A 11 1.94 10.01 -1.41
C LEU A 11 2.85 11.22 -1.63
N TRP A 12 2.26 12.41 -1.73
CA TRP A 12 2.97 13.65 -2.01
C TRP A 12 2.66 14.69 -0.95
N LYS A 13 3.70 15.35 -0.45
CA LYS A 13 3.55 16.59 0.31
C LYS A 13 3.17 17.75 -0.62
N ASP A 14 3.81 17.79 -1.79
CA ASP A 14 3.49 18.70 -2.89
C ASP A 14 3.79 18.01 -4.22
N LYS A 15 2.74 17.52 -4.89
CA LYS A 15 2.87 16.80 -6.17
C LYS A 15 3.39 17.73 -7.27
N LYS A 16 3.00 19.02 -7.28
CA LYS A 16 3.39 19.97 -8.33
C LYS A 16 4.91 20.16 -8.33
N ASN A 17 5.51 20.20 -7.15
CA ASN A 17 6.96 20.35 -6.96
C ASN A 17 7.69 19.00 -6.78
N LYS A 18 7.01 17.86 -7.00
CA LYS A 18 7.54 16.51 -6.78
C LYS A 18 8.16 16.30 -5.40
N GLN A 19 7.57 16.91 -4.38
CA GLN A 19 8.04 16.82 -3.00
C GLN A 19 7.33 15.69 -2.26
N ILE A 20 8.11 14.69 -1.85
CA ILE A 20 7.68 13.61 -0.96
C ILE A 20 7.95 14.06 0.49
N ASP A 21 7.07 13.70 1.42
CA ASP A 21 7.36 13.91 2.84
C ASP A 21 8.59 13.05 3.23
N PRO A 22 9.65 13.64 3.83
CA PRO A 22 10.84 12.89 4.24
C PRO A 22 10.55 11.73 5.21
N THR A 23 9.39 11.74 5.85
CA THR A 23 8.95 10.74 6.83
C THR A 23 7.99 9.69 6.26
N LEU A 24 7.60 9.80 4.98
CA LEU A 24 6.63 8.89 4.34
C LEU A 24 7.09 7.42 4.41
N PHE A 25 8.35 7.17 4.04
CA PHE A 25 8.91 5.81 4.00
C PHE A 25 9.53 5.36 5.33
N SER A 26 9.43 6.17 6.38
CA SER A 26 9.93 5.85 7.73
C SER A 26 8.79 5.89 8.73
N VAL A 27 8.53 7.04 9.35
CA VAL A 27 7.54 7.21 10.43
C VAL A 27 6.13 6.79 9.98
N THR A 28 5.69 7.24 8.81
CA THR A 28 4.33 6.94 8.32
C THR A 28 4.18 5.46 7.99
N ALA A 29 5.14 4.90 7.25
CA ALA A 29 5.15 3.48 6.90
C ALA A 29 5.22 2.57 8.14
N GLU A 30 6.04 2.91 9.13
CA GLU A 30 6.17 2.16 10.38
C GLU A 30 4.89 2.22 11.20
N GLN A 31 4.31 3.41 11.37
CA GLN A 31 3.08 3.60 12.13
C GLN A 31 1.94 2.76 11.54
N MET A 32 1.70 2.87 10.23
CA MET A 32 0.67 2.07 9.56
C MET A 32 0.95 0.56 9.63
N ALA A 33 2.21 0.14 9.51
CA ALA A 33 2.59 -1.27 9.64
C ALA A 33 2.35 -1.80 11.05
N ARG A 34 2.61 -0.99 12.07
CA ARG A 34 2.33 -1.31 13.47
C ARG A 34 0.83 -1.44 13.71
N ASP A 35 0.05 -0.45 13.29
CA ASP A 35 -1.39 -0.42 13.53
C ASP A 35 -2.08 -1.62 12.87
N ILE A 36 -1.84 -1.84 11.57
CA ILE A 36 -2.39 -2.98 10.82
C ILE A 36 -1.89 -4.33 11.38
N GLY A 37 -0.65 -4.37 11.88
CA GLY A 37 -0.03 -5.58 12.42
C GLY A 37 -0.59 -6.00 13.78
N GLN A 38 -1.20 -5.07 14.52
CA GLN A 38 -1.71 -5.27 15.87
C GLN A 38 -3.23 -5.52 15.93
N GLU A 39 -3.97 -5.28 14.84
CA GLU A 39 -5.43 -5.40 14.78
C GLU A 39 -5.98 -6.80 15.04
N ASP A 40 -5.48 -7.81 14.31
CA ASP A 40 -6.05 -9.16 14.36
C ASP A 40 -4.97 -10.20 14.01
N ARG A 41 -4.67 -11.11 14.94
CA ARG A 41 -3.65 -12.15 14.78
C ARG A 41 -4.02 -13.24 13.75
N GLY A 42 -5.29 -13.39 13.44
CA GLY A 42 -5.81 -14.33 12.44
C GLY A 42 -5.81 -13.79 11.01
N LYS A 43 -5.86 -12.47 10.86
CA LYS A 43 -5.86 -11.75 9.58
C LYS A 43 -4.49 -11.11 9.29
N ASN A 44 -4.37 -10.44 8.15
CA ASN A 44 -3.18 -9.72 7.72
C ASN A 44 -1.88 -10.55 7.81
N LYS A 45 -1.95 -11.85 7.53
CA LYS A 45 -0.76 -12.70 7.54
C LYS A 45 0.29 -12.09 6.61
N GLY A 46 1.54 -12.01 7.04
CA GLY A 46 2.60 -11.36 6.24
C GLY A 46 2.75 -11.93 4.83
N THR A 47 2.50 -13.23 4.64
CA THR A 47 2.48 -13.87 3.31
C THR A 47 1.30 -13.41 2.45
N GLN A 48 0.16 -13.08 3.06
CA GLN A 48 -0.99 -12.53 2.36
C GLN A 48 -0.71 -11.10 1.90
N LEU A 49 -0.22 -10.23 2.79
CA LEU A 49 0.08 -8.83 2.44
C LEU A 49 1.20 -8.76 1.39
N ARG A 50 2.23 -9.60 1.52
CA ARG A 50 3.32 -9.69 0.54
C ARG A 50 2.84 -9.99 -0.88
N ARG A 51 1.78 -10.79 -1.06
CA ARG A 51 1.25 -11.08 -2.41
C ARG A 51 0.72 -9.83 -3.11
N PHE A 52 0.08 -8.92 -2.36
CA PHE A 52 -0.38 -7.63 -2.90
C PHE A 52 0.80 -6.76 -3.30
N PHE A 53 1.81 -6.68 -2.42
CA PHE A 53 3.04 -5.95 -2.68
C PHE A 53 3.77 -6.48 -3.92
N ASP A 54 4.05 -7.79 -3.98
CA ASP A 54 4.75 -8.42 -5.11
C ASP A 54 4.01 -8.17 -6.43
N GLU A 55 2.67 -8.13 -6.41
CA GLU A 55 1.88 -7.80 -7.60
C GLU A 55 2.00 -6.33 -8.01
N LEU A 56 1.94 -5.40 -7.06
CA LEU A 56 2.18 -3.98 -7.35
C LEU A 56 3.59 -3.72 -7.86
N VAL A 57 4.61 -4.38 -7.30
CA VAL A 57 5.99 -4.32 -7.79
C VAL A 57 6.06 -4.79 -9.25
N ARG A 58 5.41 -5.92 -9.60
CA ARG A 58 5.37 -6.40 -11.00
C ARG A 58 4.68 -5.40 -11.93
N ILE A 59 3.56 -4.82 -11.51
CA ILE A 59 2.84 -3.81 -12.29
C ILE A 59 3.72 -2.56 -12.47
N ASN A 60 4.37 -2.08 -11.41
CA ASN A 60 5.27 -0.94 -11.46
C ASN A 60 6.47 -1.21 -12.36
N THR A 61 7.16 -2.35 -12.21
CA THR A 61 8.28 -2.74 -13.09
C THR A 61 7.87 -2.74 -14.56
N ARG A 62 6.64 -3.18 -14.87
CA ARG A 62 6.10 -3.07 -16.24
C ARG A 62 5.88 -1.60 -16.64
N ALA A 63 5.24 -0.81 -15.78
CA ALA A 63 4.92 0.59 -16.05
C ALA A 63 6.17 1.45 -16.33
N GLN A 64 7.28 1.15 -15.67
CA GLN A 64 8.53 1.90 -15.83
C GLN A 64 9.31 1.53 -17.11
N ARG A 65 8.91 0.48 -17.84
CA ARG A 65 9.58 0.12 -19.09
C ARG A 65 9.28 1.13 -20.20
N GLU A 66 10.30 1.37 -21.03
CA GLU A 66 10.12 2.09 -22.28
C GLU A 66 9.09 1.37 -23.17
N GLY A 67 8.15 2.12 -23.74
CA GLY A 67 7.09 1.57 -24.59
C GLY A 67 5.88 0.98 -23.86
N ASP A 68 5.82 0.99 -22.51
CA ASP A 68 4.58 0.59 -21.81
C ASP A 68 3.41 1.52 -22.16
N ASN A 69 2.20 0.96 -22.23
CA ASN A 69 0.97 1.71 -22.43
C ASN A 69 0.28 1.94 -21.09
N TRP A 70 0.37 3.16 -20.56
CA TRP A 70 -0.22 3.52 -19.27
C TRP A 70 -1.73 3.28 -19.22
N ASN A 71 -2.46 3.46 -20.33
CA ASN A 71 -3.90 3.21 -20.39
C ASN A 71 -4.27 1.73 -20.19
N LEU A 72 -3.32 0.80 -20.40
CA LEU A 72 -3.49 -0.62 -20.08
C LEU A 72 -2.98 -0.96 -18.68
N THR A 73 -1.96 -0.26 -18.20
CA THR A 73 -1.35 -0.51 -16.89
C THR A 73 -2.16 0.10 -15.74
N HIS A 74 -2.70 1.30 -15.91
CA HIS A 74 -3.48 2.00 -14.89
C HIS A 74 -4.71 1.21 -14.40
N PRO A 75 -5.52 0.58 -15.27
CA PRO A 75 -6.58 -0.32 -14.82
C PRO A 75 -6.10 -1.51 -13.97
N LEU A 76 -4.88 -2.03 -14.23
CA LEU A 76 -4.31 -3.13 -13.44
C LEU A 76 -3.96 -2.67 -12.03
N VAL A 77 -3.52 -1.41 -11.85
CA VAL A 77 -3.33 -0.81 -10.52
C VAL A 77 -4.67 -0.75 -9.79
N HIS A 78 -5.72 -0.24 -10.43
CA HIS A 78 -7.06 -0.17 -9.83
C HIS A 78 -7.65 -1.55 -9.50
N MET A 79 -7.34 -2.59 -10.29
CA MET A 79 -7.76 -3.97 -10.02
C MET A 79 -7.28 -4.49 -8.66
N MET A 80 -6.20 -3.95 -8.10
CA MET A 80 -5.72 -4.31 -6.76
C MET A 80 -6.76 -4.01 -5.66
N LEU A 81 -7.65 -3.02 -5.86
CA LEU A 81 -8.77 -2.73 -4.94
C LEU A 81 -9.77 -3.89 -4.90
N ALA A 82 -10.13 -4.44 -6.06
CA ALA A 82 -11.03 -5.58 -6.14
C ALA A 82 -10.41 -6.81 -5.45
N LYS A 83 -9.11 -7.03 -5.62
CA LYS A 83 -8.37 -8.11 -4.93
C LYS A 83 -8.35 -7.92 -3.42
N ALA A 84 -8.17 -6.68 -2.94
CA ALA A 84 -8.15 -6.36 -1.51
C ALA A 84 -9.53 -6.61 -0.89
N ALA A 85 -10.59 -6.11 -1.53
CA ALA A 85 -11.98 -6.34 -1.12
C ALA A 85 -12.34 -7.84 -1.10
N TYR A 86 -11.91 -8.60 -2.11
CA TYR A 86 -12.10 -10.05 -2.14
C TYR A 86 -11.39 -10.74 -0.96
N ALA A 87 -10.13 -10.39 -0.68
CA ALA A 87 -9.40 -10.94 0.46
C ALA A 87 -10.07 -10.59 1.79
N GLN A 88 -10.64 -9.39 1.93
CA GLN A 88 -11.41 -8.98 3.10
C GLN A 88 -12.68 -9.83 3.26
N GLY A 89 -13.44 -10.03 2.18
CA GLY A 89 -14.62 -10.91 2.17
C GLY A 89 -14.29 -12.37 2.48
N ARG A 90 -13.04 -12.79 2.23
CA ARG A 90 -12.49 -14.10 2.65
C ARG A 90 -11.92 -14.11 4.07
N ASN A 91 -12.07 -13.03 4.83
CA ASN A 91 -11.52 -12.86 6.18
C ASN A 91 -9.99 -13.05 6.24
N LEU A 92 -9.25 -12.69 5.18
CA LEU A 92 -7.79 -12.82 5.13
C LEU A 92 -7.07 -11.51 5.49
N VAL A 93 -7.74 -10.38 5.30
CA VAL A 93 -7.22 -9.04 5.62
C VAL A 93 -8.27 -8.23 6.37
N THR A 94 -7.81 -7.23 7.13
CA THR A 94 -8.68 -6.32 7.88
C THR A 94 -9.19 -5.18 6.99
N GLU A 95 -10.18 -4.44 7.51
CA GLU A 95 -10.70 -3.24 6.86
C GLU A 95 -9.64 -2.15 6.71
N SER A 96 -8.79 -1.96 7.73
CA SER A 96 -7.71 -0.97 7.67
C SER A 96 -6.68 -1.27 6.59
N PHE A 97 -6.36 -2.54 6.34
CA PHE A 97 -5.51 -2.89 5.20
C PHE A 97 -6.19 -2.56 3.86
N VAL A 98 -7.49 -2.79 3.73
CA VAL A 98 -8.24 -2.39 2.52
C VAL A 98 -8.27 -0.88 2.38
N LYS A 99 -8.43 -0.13 3.47
CA LYS A 99 -8.36 1.34 3.48
C LYS A 99 -6.99 1.83 3.02
N LEU A 100 -5.89 1.27 3.55
CA LEU A 100 -4.52 1.59 3.10
C LEU A 100 -4.36 1.44 1.58
N MET A 101 -4.80 0.29 1.05
CA MET A 101 -4.74 0.02 -0.40
C MET A 101 -5.61 1.01 -1.19
N ARG A 102 -6.80 1.33 -0.69
CA ARG A 102 -7.72 2.29 -1.30
C ARG A 102 -7.12 3.69 -1.36
N ASP A 103 -6.64 4.19 -0.23
CA ASP A 103 -6.07 5.53 -0.10
C ASP A 103 -4.86 5.66 -1.03
N GLY A 104 -3.94 4.67 -1.02
CA GLY A 104 -2.77 4.67 -1.88
C GLY A 104 -3.10 4.59 -3.37
N ILE A 105 -3.92 3.63 -3.80
CA ILE A 105 -4.25 3.42 -5.22
C ILE A 105 -5.04 4.59 -5.80
N SER A 106 -5.94 5.21 -5.02
CA SER A 106 -6.73 6.35 -5.48
C SER A 106 -5.89 7.58 -5.85
N GLN A 107 -4.66 7.66 -5.32
CA GLN A 107 -3.72 8.73 -5.62
C GLN A 107 -2.86 8.45 -6.86
N VAL A 108 -2.95 7.25 -7.45
CA VAL A 108 -2.14 6.86 -8.62
C VAL A 108 -2.81 7.31 -9.92
N HIS A 109 -2.24 8.34 -10.54
CA HIS A 109 -2.68 8.90 -11.82
C HIS A 109 -1.63 8.74 -12.92
N ASP A 110 -0.36 8.56 -12.53
CA ASP A 110 0.78 8.42 -13.42
C ASP A 110 1.82 7.40 -12.88
N ARG A 111 2.91 7.22 -13.63
CA ARG A 111 3.96 6.24 -13.32
C ARG A 111 4.75 6.65 -12.08
N GLU A 112 4.91 7.95 -11.86
CA GLU A 112 5.59 8.50 -10.69
C GLU A 112 4.80 8.24 -9.41
N ASP A 113 3.48 8.45 -9.41
CA ASP A 113 2.63 8.10 -8.27
C ASP A 113 2.74 6.60 -7.92
N LEU A 114 2.69 5.74 -8.96
CA LEU A 114 2.80 4.29 -8.78
C LEU A 114 4.15 3.91 -8.17
N GLN A 115 5.23 4.57 -8.59
CA GLN A 115 6.56 4.35 -8.02
C GLN A 115 6.61 4.75 -6.56
N VAL A 116 6.04 5.91 -6.19
CA VAL A 116 6.00 6.38 -4.79
C VAL A 116 5.18 5.43 -3.92
N LEU A 117 4.00 4.99 -4.38
CA LEU A 117 3.18 4.00 -3.67
C LEU A 117 3.94 2.67 -3.49
N THR A 118 4.65 2.22 -4.53
CA THR A 118 5.42 0.97 -4.48
C THR A 118 6.55 1.06 -3.44
N ASN A 119 7.28 2.18 -3.41
CA ASN A 119 8.33 2.44 -2.42
C ASN A 119 7.76 2.50 -1.00
N PHE A 120 6.60 3.15 -0.82
CA PHE A 120 5.91 3.18 0.46
C PHE A 120 5.54 1.77 0.93
N LEU A 121 4.96 0.94 0.06
CA LEU A 121 4.58 -0.43 0.41
C LEU A 121 5.80 -1.32 0.68
N GLU A 122 6.94 -1.06 0.05
CA GLU A 122 8.21 -1.74 0.36
C GLU A 122 8.66 -1.43 1.78
N ALA A 123 8.69 -0.15 2.16
CA ALA A 123 9.00 0.28 3.53
C ALA A 123 8.01 -0.30 4.54
N PHE A 124 6.71 -0.20 4.25
CA PHE A 124 5.64 -0.81 5.05
C PHE A 124 5.90 -2.29 5.28
N MET A 125 6.20 -3.08 4.24
CA MET A 125 6.46 -4.51 4.38
C MET A 125 7.70 -4.82 5.22
N GLY A 126 8.71 -3.93 5.19
CA GLY A 126 9.88 -3.98 6.06
C GLY A 126 9.50 -3.85 7.54
N PHE A 127 8.78 -2.79 7.91
CA PHE A 127 8.31 -2.58 9.28
C PHE A 127 7.25 -3.62 9.70
N TYR A 128 6.40 -4.05 8.78
CA TYR A 128 5.38 -5.06 9.04
C TYR A 128 5.99 -6.40 9.43
N LYS A 129 7.20 -6.71 8.95
CA LYS A 129 7.95 -7.89 9.39
C LYS A 129 8.36 -7.81 10.86
N VAL A 130 8.53 -6.61 11.41
CA VAL A 130 8.88 -6.35 12.81
C VAL A 130 7.64 -6.38 13.70
N HIS A 131 6.59 -5.67 13.29
CA HIS A 131 5.41 -5.39 14.12
C HIS A 131 4.23 -6.33 13.90
N GLY A 132 4.17 -6.99 12.74
CA GLY A 132 3.09 -7.91 12.41
C GLY A 132 3.11 -9.20 13.24
N PRO A 133 2.06 -10.03 13.13
CA PRO A 133 1.94 -11.25 13.91
C PRO A 133 3.15 -12.16 13.70
N LYS A 134 3.86 -12.48 14.79
CA LYS A 134 4.92 -13.50 14.77
C LYS A 134 4.25 -14.88 14.78
N LYS A 135 4.78 -15.79 13.95
CA LYS A 135 4.42 -17.20 14.02
C LYS A 135 4.88 -17.80 15.33
#